data_AF-A0AAU8BGG7-F1
#
_entry.id   AF-A0AAU8BGG7-F1
#
_cell.length_a   1.000
_cell.length_b   1.000
_cell.length_c   1.000
_cell.angle_alpha   90.00
_cell.angle_beta   90.00
_cell.angle_gamma   90.00
#
_symmetry.space_group_name_H-M   'P 1'
#
loop_
_entity.id
_entity.type
_entity.pdbx_description
1 polymer ?
#
loop_
_entity_poly.entity_id
_entity_poly.type
_entity_poly.pdbx_seq_one_letter_code
_entity_poly.pdbx_strand_id
1 'polypeptide(L)'
;MANFTGVILVLLSVVVGTTLASQAGVNAQLRTGLGSPLQAAFISFVIGTLVLGTLVMLEGKPWFPNGTLKTLPWWAWLGGFLGAFNIAMSIYLAPKLGALALAIAIVCGQVTASLLYDQYGLLGYPKIELSPQRIGGAILIVLGVILVAYHPSKGS
;
A
#
# COMPACT_ATOMS: atom_id res chain seq x y z
N MET A 1 -7.68 -22.28 -15.96
CA MET A 1 -7.49 -22.85 -14.60
C MET A 1 -6.41 -22.02 -13.93
N ALA A 2 -6.66 -21.46 -12.74
CA ALA A 2 -5.59 -20.80 -12.00
C ALA A 2 -4.50 -21.84 -11.72
N ASN A 3 -3.27 -21.58 -12.16
CA ASN A 3 -2.13 -22.44 -11.83
C ASN A 3 -1.89 -22.39 -10.31
N PHE A 4 -1.42 -23.48 -9.72
CA PHE A 4 -1.15 -23.59 -8.27
C PHE A 4 -0.32 -22.40 -7.74
N THR A 5 0.67 -21.96 -8.52
CA THR A 5 1.48 -20.77 -8.26
C THR A 5 0.64 -19.50 -8.13
N GLY A 6 -0.33 -19.27 -9.03
CA GLY A 6 -1.20 -18.09 -8.99
C GLY A 6 -2.06 -18.04 -7.73
N VAL A 7 -2.56 -19.20 -7.28
CA VAL A 7 -3.30 -19.29 -6.01
C VAL A 7 -2.43 -18.92 -4.83
N ILE A 8 -1.18 -19.43 -4.77
CA ILE A 8 -0.23 -19.07 -3.70
C ILE A 8 0.06 -17.57 -3.69
N LEU A 9 0.29 -16.95 -4.85
CA LEU A 9 0.57 -15.51 -4.94
C LEU A 9 -0.62 -14.66 -4.45
N VAL A 10 -1.84 -15.09 -4.75
CA VAL A 10 -3.06 -14.43 -4.25
C VAL A 10 -3.14 -14.57 -2.73
N LEU A 11 -2.90 -15.75 -2.17
CA LEU A 11 -2.90 -15.96 -0.72
C LEU A 11 -1.84 -15.11 -0.01
N LEU A 12 -0.62 -15.03 -0.55
CA LEU A 12 0.41 -14.14 -0.02
C LEU A 12 -0.03 -12.67 -0.06
N SER A 13 -0.71 -12.24 -1.13
CA SER A 13 -1.25 -10.88 -1.23
C SER A 13 -2.32 -10.61 -0.16
N VAL A 14 -3.14 -11.60 0.18
CA VAL A 14 -4.11 -11.50 1.28
C VAL A 14 -3.39 -11.32 2.62
N VAL A 15 -2.31 -12.07 2.87
CA VAL A 15 -1.50 -11.91 4.09
C VAL A 15 -0.90 -10.50 4.17
N VAL A 16 -0.42 -9.95 3.06
CA VAL A 16 0.04 -8.55 3.00
C VAL A 16 -1.10 -7.57 3.34
N GLY A 17 -2.32 -7.82 2.86
CA GLY A 17 -3.49 -7.01 3.24
C GLY A 17 -3.73 -6.96 4.75
N THR A 18 -3.60 -8.12 5.43
CA THR A 18 -3.74 -8.21 6.88
C THR A 18 -2.67 -7.41 7.61
N THR A 19 -1.42 -7.43 7.14
CA THR A 19 -0.33 -6.66 7.76
C THR A 19 -0.49 -5.16 7.56
N LEU A 20 -0.99 -4.71 6.40
CA LEU A 20 -1.31 -3.30 6.15
C LEU A 20 -2.39 -2.78 7.11
N ALA A 21 -3.47 -3.54 7.31
CA ALA A 21 -4.52 -3.17 8.27
C ALA A 21 -3.97 -3.11 9.71
N SER A 22 -3.12 -4.06 10.08
CA SER A 22 -2.50 -4.13 11.40
C SER A 22 -1.52 -2.97 11.63
N GLN A 23 -0.74 -2.60 10.60
CA GLN A 23 0.22 -1.51 10.64
C GLN A 23 -0.46 -0.17 10.95
N ALA A 24 -1.62 0.11 10.36
CA ALA A 24 -2.36 1.34 10.66
C ALA A 24 -2.73 1.44 12.16
N GLY A 25 -3.14 0.33 12.78
CA GLY A 25 -3.44 0.27 14.21
C GLY A 25 -2.20 0.42 15.10
N VAL A 26 -1.12 -0.30 14.80
CA VAL A 26 0.15 -0.21 15.54
C VAL A 26 0.71 1.21 15.49
N ASN A 27 0.73 1.82 14.30
CA ASN A 27 1.25 3.17 14.15
C ASN A 27 0.33 4.24 14.79
N ALA A 28 -0.99 3.98 14.87
CA ALA A 28 -1.90 4.85 15.61
C ALA A 28 -1.58 4.87 17.11
N GLN A 29 -1.14 3.75 17.69
CA GLN A 29 -0.69 3.71 19.08
C GLN A 29 0.63 4.45 19.28
N LEU A 30 1.58 4.30 18.36
CA LEU A 30 2.81 5.07 18.36
C LEU A 30 2.51 6.58 18.30
N ARG A 31 1.55 7.00 17.48
CA ARG A 31 1.05 8.39 17.45
C ARG A 31 0.46 8.82 18.80
N THR A 32 -0.32 7.98 19.46
CA THR A 32 -0.90 8.31 20.79
C THR A 32 0.20 8.61 21.81
N GLY A 33 1.29 7.83 21.82
CA GLY A 33 2.42 8.08 22.72
C GLY A 33 3.25 9.32 22.37
N LEU A 34 3.36 9.66 21.08
CA LEU A 34 4.21 10.76 20.61
C LEU A 34 3.46 12.09 20.41
N GLY A 35 2.13 12.06 20.32
CA GLY A 35 1.31 13.23 20.00
C GLY A 35 1.43 13.72 18.55
N SER A 36 2.21 13.06 17.68
CA SER A 36 2.46 13.51 16.30
C SER A 36 2.41 12.36 15.28
N PRO A 37 1.56 12.45 14.23
CA PRO A 37 1.50 11.45 13.18
C PRO A 37 2.78 11.40 12.34
N LEU A 38 3.47 12.54 12.17
CA LEU A 38 4.73 12.61 11.43
C LEU A 38 5.87 11.95 12.21
N GLN A 39 5.95 12.16 13.53
CA GLN A 39 6.95 11.48 14.36
C GLN A 39 6.72 9.97 14.39
N ALA A 40 5.46 9.53 14.51
CA ALA A 40 5.10 8.12 14.43
C ALA A 40 5.49 7.51 13.08
N ALA A 41 5.14 8.17 11.96
CA ALA A 41 5.54 7.72 10.64
C ALA A 41 7.06 7.64 10.48
N PHE A 42 7.79 8.64 10.96
CA PHE A 42 9.26 8.66 10.92
C PHE A 42 9.88 7.49 11.69
N ILE A 43 9.45 7.26 12.93
CA ILE A 43 9.96 6.14 13.74
C ILE A 43 9.62 4.79 13.09
N SER A 44 8.39 4.62 12.59
CA SER A 44 8.01 3.41 11.86
C SER A 44 8.88 3.19 10.62
N PHE A 45 9.21 4.26 9.89
CA PHE A 45 10.14 4.19 8.75
C PHE A 45 11.55 3.84 9.18
N VAL A 46 12.09 4.42 10.25
CA VAL A 46 13.41 4.08 10.78
C VAL A 46 13.48 2.59 11.13
N ILE A 47 12.49 2.07 11.87
CA ILE A 47 12.43 0.65 12.21
C ILE A 47 12.34 -0.21 10.94
N GLY A 48 11.48 0.15 10.00
CA GLY A 48 11.36 -0.54 8.71
C GLY A 48 12.66 -0.55 7.91
N THR A 49 13.37 0.58 7.85
CA THR A 49 14.67 0.71 7.19
C THR A 49 15.74 -0.14 7.85
N LEU A 50 15.77 -0.22 9.19
CA LEU A 50 16.71 -1.09 9.90
C LEU A 50 16.45 -2.57 9.62
N VAL A 51 15.18 -2.97 9.63
CA VAL A 51 14.77 -4.35 9.30
C VAL A 51 15.15 -4.68 7.85
N LEU A 52 14.77 -3.83 6.89
CA LEU A 52 15.12 -4.02 5.48
C LEU A 52 16.63 -4.03 5.25
N GLY A 53 17.37 -3.10 5.87
CA GLY A 53 18.82 -3.05 5.79
C GLY A 53 19.46 -4.34 6.27
N THR A 54 19.00 -4.89 7.40
CA THR A 54 19.46 -6.18 7.93
C THR A 54 19.18 -7.31 6.95
N LEU A 55 17.97 -7.37 6.38
CA LEU A 55 17.62 -8.39 5.39
C LEU A 55 18.49 -8.29 4.13
N VAL A 56 18.79 -7.09 3.65
CA VAL A 56 19.69 -6.87 2.52
C VAL A 56 21.12 -7.34 2.86
N MET A 57 21.60 -7.15 4.10
CA MET A 57 22.89 -7.72 4.52
C MET A 57 22.89 -9.25 4.45
N LEU A 58 21.80 -9.89 4.88
CA LEU A 58 21.66 -11.34 4.90
C LEU A 58 21.47 -11.95 3.51
N GLU A 59 20.96 -11.18 2.55
CA GLU A 59 20.77 -11.64 1.17
C GLU A 59 22.08 -11.95 0.44
N GLY A 60 23.22 -11.40 0.91
CA GLY A 60 24.55 -11.68 0.36
C GLY A 60 24.81 -11.10 -1.03
N LYS A 61 23.93 -10.24 -1.53
CA LYS A 61 24.09 -9.55 -2.82
C LYS A 61 24.79 -8.19 -2.64
N PRO A 62 25.49 -7.67 -3.66
CA PRO A 62 25.99 -6.31 -3.64
C PRO A 62 24.86 -5.30 -3.45
N TRP A 63 25.00 -4.39 -2.49
CA TRP A 63 23.99 -3.36 -2.21
C TRP A 63 23.76 -2.41 -3.39
N PHE A 64 24.85 -2.08 -4.10
CA PHE A 64 24.83 -1.23 -5.28
C PHE A 64 25.58 -1.91 -6.41
N PRO A 65 24.90 -2.75 -7.21
CA PRO A 65 25.49 -3.30 -8.42
C PRO A 65 26.02 -2.16 -9.30
N ASN A 66 27.24 -2.33 -9.83
CA ASN A 66 27.98 -1.25 -10.48
C ASN A 66 27.17 -0.61 -11.62
N GLY A 67 26.99 0.71 -11.54
CA GLY A 67 26.33 1.52 -12.58
C GLY A 67 24.81 1.50 -12.58
N THR A 68 24.15 0.59 -11.84
CA THR A 68 22.70 0.38 -11.93
C THR A 68 21.87 1.56 -11.41
N LEU A 69 22.33 2.27 -10.38
CA LEU A 69 21.57 3.41 -9.85
C LEU A 69 21.43 4.55 -10.86
N LYS A 70 22.42 4.73 -11.75
CA LYS A 70 22.41 5.77 -12.78
C LYS A 70 21.47 5.44 -13.95
N THR A 71 21.14 4.17 -14.14
CA THR A 71 20.25 3.71 -15.22
C THR A 71 18.79 3.64 -14.78
N LEU A 72 18.51 3.81 -13.49
CA LEU A 72 17.13 3.82 -13.00
C LEU A 72 16.41 5.10 -13.42
N PRO A 73 15.13 5.01 -13.81
CA PRO A 73 14.34 6.20 -14.11
C PRO A 73 14.18 7.06 -12.85
N TRP A 74 14.17 8.39 -13.02
CA TRP A 74 14.13 9.33 -11.90
C TRP A 74 12.93 9.13 -10.97
N TRP A 75 11.80 8.64 -11.49
CA TRP A 75 10.60 8.39 -10.70
C TRP A 75 10.72 7.17 -9.78
N ALA A 76 11.70 6.26 -9.99
CA ALA A 76 11.93 5.12 -9.11
C ALA A 76 12.28 5.55 -7.68
N TRP A 77 12.90 6.72 -7.54
CA TRP A 77 13.29 7.30 -6.26
C TRP A 77 12.10 7.87 -5.47
N LEU A 78 10.93 8.02 -6.10
CA LEU A 78 9.71 8.49 -5.43
C LEU A 78 9.07 7.42 -4.55
N GLY A 79 9.49 6.15 -4.64
CA GLY A 79 8.91 5.06 -3.85
C GLY A 79 8.95 5.33 -2.33
N GLY A 80 10.07 5.85 -1.82
CA GLY A 80 10.21 6.21 -0.42
C GLY A 80 9.26 7.34 0.00
N PHE A 81 9.10 8.36 -0.85
CA PHE A 81 8.17 9.47 -0.63
C PHE A 81 6.71 8.98 -0.61
N LEU A 82 6.31 8.16 -1.58
CA LEU A 82 4.96 7.60 -1.65
C LEU A 82 4.65 6.71 -0.43
N GLY A 83 5.62 5.93 0.03
CA GLY A 83 5.51 5.15 1.26
C GLY A 83 5.34 6.02 2.50
N ALA A 84 6.15 7.07 2.65
CA ALA A 84 6.07 8.00 3.77
C ALA A 84 4.72 8.73 3.80
N PHE A 85 4.24 9.19 2.65
CA PHE A 85 2.92 9.80 2.51
C PHE A 85 1.80 8.84 2.93
N ASN A 86 1.85 7.59 2.44
CA ASN A 86 0.84 6.58 2.75
C ASN A 86 0.79 6.30 4.26
N ILE A 87 1.94 6.06 4.90
CA ILE A 87 1.99 5.78 6.35
C ILE A 87 1.50 6.99 7.16
N ALA A 88 1.99 8.20 6.85
CA ALA A 88 1.59 9.42 7.57
C ALA A 88 0.07 9.67 7.47
N MET A 89 -0.50 9.54 6.26
CA MET A 89 -1.93 9.72 6.05
C MET A 89 -2.75 8.60 6.67
N SER A 90 -2.30 7.34 6.60
CA SER A 90 -2.96 6.22 7.25
C SER A 90 -3.02 6.40 8.77
N ILE A 91 -1.93 6.86 9.40
CA ILE A 91 -1.88 7.17 10.84
C ILE A 91 -2.85 8.31 11.21
N TYR A 92 -2.95 9.32 10.36
CA TYR A 92 -3.83 10.47 10.57
C TYR A 92 -5.32 10.11 10.37
N LEU A 93 -5.63 9.29 9.36
CA LEU A 93 -7.00 8.96 8.95
C LEU A 93 -7.57 7.76 9.73
N ALA A 94 -6.76 6.78 10.13
CA ALA A 94 -7.20 5.59 10.84
C ALA A 94 -8.11 5.87 12.06
N PRO A 95 -7.75 6.78 12.99
CA PRO A 95 -8.62 7.07 14.14
C PRO A 95 -9.91 7.81 13.78
N LYS A 96 -10.01 8.39 12.57
CA LYS A 96 -11.19 9.14 12.11
C LYS A 96 -12.17 8.27 11.34
N LEU A 97 -11.66 7.34 10.53
CA LEU A 97 -12.45 6.49 9.65
C LEU A 97 -12.70 5.10 10.23
N GLY A 98 -11.86 4.65 11.16
CA GLY A 98 -11.79 3.25 11.55
C GLY A 98 -11.05 2.40 10.52
N ALA A 99 -10.60 1.21 10.94
CA ALA A 99 -9.72 0.36 10.13
C ALA A 99 -10.37 -0.12 8.82
N LEU A 100 -11.63 -0.55 8.87
CA LEU A 100 -12.32 -1.09 7.69
C LEU A 100 -12.54 -0.02 6.62
N ALA A 101 -13.10 1.14 6.98
CA ALA A 101 -13.37 2.22 6.04
C ALA A 101 -12.08 2.80 5.44
N LEU A 102 -11.00 2.89 6.22
CA LEU A 102 -9.69 3.26 5.70
C LEU A 102 -9.17 2.23 4.69
N ALA A 103 -9.20 0.94 5.04
CA ALA A 103 -8.66 -0.12 4.20
C ALA A 103 -9.34 -0.19 2.83
N ILE A 104 -10.67 -0.19 2.78
CA ILE A 104 -11.42 -0.24 1.52
C ILE A 104 -11.23 1.03 0.68
N ALA A 105 -11.11 2.21 1.30
CA ALA A 105 -10.88 3.45 0.59
C ALA A 105 -9.49 3.45 -0.07
N ILE A 106 -8.47 2.94 0.64
CA ILE A 106 -7.13 2.73 0.09
C ILE A 106 -7.18 1.73 -1.08
N VAL A 107 -7.85 0.59 -0.90
CA VAL A 107 -7.99 -0.42 -1.98
C VAL A 107 -8.70 0.15 -3.20
N CYS A 108 -9.74 0.97 -3.01
CA CYS A 108 -10.41 1.65 -4.11
C CYS A 108 -9.46 2.57 -4.88
N GLY A 109 -8.70 3.43 -4.18
CA GLY A 109 -7.69 4.28 -4.81
C GLY A 109 -6.61 3.49 -5.54
N GLN A 110 -6.13 2.39 -4.93
CA GLN A 110 -5.17 1.47 -5.54
C GLN A 110 -5.73 0.84 -6.83
N VAL A 111 -6.96 0.34 -6.80
CA VAL A 111 -7.57 -0.29 -7.98
C VAL A 111 -7.80 0.71 -9.10
N THR A 112 -8.35 1.89 -8.80
CA THR A 112 -8.53 2.95 -9.80
C THR A 112 -7.20 3.34 -10.44
N ALA A 113 -6.15 3.54 -9.64
CA ALA A 113 -4.81 3.86 -10.14
C ALA A 113 -4.23 2.71 -10.99
N SER A 114 -4.35 1.46 -10.53
CA SER A 114 -3.84 0.28 -11.24
C SER A 114 -4.50 0.07 -12.61
N LEU A 115 -5.79 0.41 -12.77
CA LEU A 115 -6.42 0.38 -14.10
C LEU A 115 -5.76 1.36 -15.06
N LEU A 116 -5.41 2.56 -14.60
CA LEU A 116 -4.69 3.54 -15.41
C LEU A 116 -3.27 3.09 -15.70
N TYR A 117 -2.58 2.55 -14.71
CA TYR A 117 -1.21 2.05 -14.87
C TYR A 117 -1.15 0.94 -15.91
N ASP A 118 -2.08 0.00 -15.85
CA ASP A 118 -2.13 -1.11 -16.78
C ASP A 118 -2.56 -0.68 -18.19
N GLN A 119 -3.59 0.18 -18.31
CA GLN A 119 -4.06 0.63 -19.62
C GLN A 119 -3.01 1.41 -20.40
N TYR A 120 -2.16 2.17 -19.70
CA TYR A 120 -1.17 3.06 -20.31
C TYR A 120 0.28 2.56 -20.15
N GLY A 121 0.52 1.44 -19.47
CA GLY A 121 1.86 0.91 -19.20
C GLY A 121 2.73 1.86 -18.37
N LEU A 122 2.14 2.55 -17.39
CA LEU A 122 2.84 3.54 -16.57
C LEU A 122 3.74 2.85 -15.54
N LEU A 123 4.73 3.59 -15.01
CA LEU A 123 5.62 3.13 -13.92
C LEU A 123 6.38 1.81 -14.21
N GLY A 124 6.56 1.47 -15.49
CA GLY A 124 7.24 0.24 -15.92
C GLY A 124 6.35 -1.00 -15.94
N TYR A 125 5.04 -0.87 -15.71
CA TYR A 125 4.10 -1.98 -15.88
C TYR A 125 3.91 -2.32 -17.36
N PRO A 126 3.74 -3.61 -17.71
CA PRO A 126 3.34 -4.00 -19.06
C PRO A 126 1.93 -3.45 -19.35
N LYS A 127 1.71 -3.03 -20.60
CA LYS A 127 0.37 -2.58 -21.03
C LYS A 127 -0.59 -3.76 -21.03
N ILE A 128 -1.69 -3.65 -20.28
CA ILE A 128 -2.77 -4.63 -20.22
C ILE A 128 -4.08 -3.88 -20.49
N GLU A 129 -4.75 -4.27 -21.57
CA GLU A 129 -6.00 -3.63 -21.97
C GLU A 129 -7.10 -3.81 -20.93
N LEU A 130 -7.93 -2.76 -20.77
CA LEU A 130 -9.08 -2.79 -19.90
C LEU A 130 -10.18 -3.69 -20.47
N SER A 131 -10.37 -4.84 -19.84
CA SER A 131 -11.51 -5.70 -20.13
C SER A 131 -12.76 -5.29 -19.33
N PRO A 132 -13.97 -5.61 -19.82
CA PRO A 132 -15.21 -5.36 -19.08
C PRO A 132 -15.22 -5.97 -17.67
N GLN A 133 -14.56 -7.12 -17.47
CA GLN A 133 -14.47 -7.78 -16.17
C GLN A 133 -13.65 -6.95 -15.17
N ARG A 134 -12.56 -6.32 -15.62
CA ARG A 134 -11.71 -5.47 -14.77
C ARG A 134 -12.44 -4.19 -14.37
N ILE A 135 -13.17 -3.59 -15.30
CA ILE A 135 -14.02 -2.42 -15.05
C ILE A 135 -15.13 -2.80 -14.06
N GLY A 136 -15.81 -3.93 -14.28
CA GLY A 136 -16.84 -4.44 -13.38
C GLY A 136 -16.31 -4.68 -11.96
N GLY A 137 -15.14 -5.31 -11.82
CA GLY A 137 -14.49 -5.51 -10.52
C GLY A 137 -14.17 -4.21 -9.79
N ALA A 138 -13.68 -3.19 -10.51
CA ALA A 138 -13.42 -1.89 -9.92
C ALA A 138 -14.72 -1.17 -9.48
N ILE A 139 -15.79 -1.27 -10.27
CA ILE A 139 -17.12 -0.76 -9.88
C ILE A 139 -17.60 -1.43 -8.60
N LEU A 140 -17.47 -2.75 -8.47
CA LEU A 140 -17.84 -3.47 -7.24
C LEU A 140 -17.06 -2.99 -6.02
N ILE A 141 -15.77 -2.67 -6.18
CA ILE A 141 -14.95 -2.12 -5.09
C ILE A 141 -15.42 -0.71 -4.71
N VAL A 142 -15.69 0.16 -5.69
CA VAL A 142 -16.25 1.51 -5.44
C VAL A 142 -17.58 1.42 -4.70
N LEU A 143 -18.47 0.52 -5.13
CA LEU A 143 -19.74 0.27 -4.44
C LEU A 143 -19.52 -0.27 -3.02
N GLY A 144 -18.53 -1.14 -2.82
CA GLY A 144 -18.13 -1.62 -1.49
C GLY A 144 -17.68 -0.47 -0.57
N VAL A 145 -16.90 0.49 -1.09
CA VAL A 145 -16.54 1.71 -0.34
C VAL A 145 -17.78 2.50 0.04
N ILE A 146 -18.69 2.75 -0.91
CA ILE A 146 -19.94 3.48 -0.65
C ILE A 146 -20.72 2.78 0.47
N LEU A 147 -20.94 1.47 0.38
CA LEU A 147 -21.74 0.73 1.37
C LEU A 147 -21.17 0.81 2.79
N VAL A 148 -19.85 0.73 2.94
CA VAL A 148 -19.21 0.77 4.25
C VAL A 148 -19.03 2.21 4.75
N ALA A 149 -18.65 3.14 3.88
CA ALA A 149 -18.44 4.54 4.25
C ALA A 149 -19.75 5.28 4.53
N TYR A 150 -20.86 4.86 3.90
CA TYR A 150 -22.21 5.36 4.20
C TYR A 150 -22.89 4.63 5.36
N HIS A 151 -22.23 3.69 6.05
CA HIS A 151 -22.77 3.25 7.32
C HIS A 151 -22.71 4.45 8.27
N PRO A 152 -23.86 5.02 8.71
CA PRO A 152 -23.83 6.14 9.63
C PRO A 152 -23.14 5.62 10.88
N SER A 153 -21.97 6.17 11.20
CA SER A 153 -21.42 5.97 12.53
C SER A 153 -22.49 6.46 13.51
N LYS A 154 -23.07 5.52 14.26
CA LYS A 154 -23.94 5.87 15.39
C LYS A 154 -23.21 6.88 16.27
N GLY A 155 -23.86 8.04 16.46
CA GLY A 155 -23.72 8.88 17.66
C GLY A 155 -22.61 9.92 17.65
N SER A 156 -23.05 11.19 17.68
CA SER A 156 -22.63 12.25 18.62
C SER A 156 -21.19 12.28 19.13
#